data_AF-A0A0F8USL7-F1
#
_entry.id   AF-A0A0F8USL7-F1
#
_cell.length_a   1.000
_cell.length_b   1.000
_cell.length_c   1.000
_cell.angle_alpha   90.00
_cell.angle_beta   90.00
_cell.angle_gamma   90.00
#
_symmetry.space_group_name_H-M   'P 1'
#
loop_
_entity.id
_entity.type
_entity.pdbx_description
1 polymer ?
#
loop_
_entity_poly.entity_id
_entity_poly.type
_entity_poly.pdbx_seq_one_letter_code
_entity_poly.pdbx_strand_id
1 'polypeptide(L)'
;MTNQPDFHLIGTFTRYSSWTARVETVLEYFRIPYTAQIIRLEDVRDVSHSGLVPLLECRSLGNLRINDSLAICEFLAETNPDLALWPRDRKLRALARSAAAEMHSGFSAIRNAYATNFIAQYHGNIPVSEQARKEITRILTIWENARKATQARLAELGQKDEGFLFGGFSIADAFFWPVLWRFRTYNLPLDTATPEALKWMETMWNNPSMRKIIHRYYQQVERPETRIEKYEDMFRGQDDISYTTIPEDWTFLRH
;
A
#
# COMPACT_ATOMS: atom_id res chain seq x y z
N MET A 1 14.16 -24.43 22.26
CA MET A 1 12.96 -24.25 21.41
C MET A 1 13.30 -23.14 20.44
N THR A 2 13.34 -23.42 19.14
CA THR A 2 13.69 -22.42 18.12
C THR A 2 12.71 -21.25 18.17
N ASN A 3 13.24 -20.06 18.44
CA ASN A 3 12.52 -18.80 18.61
C ASN A 3 12.01 -18.27 17.26
N GLN A 4 11.25 -19.09 16.54
CA GLN A 4 10.81 -18.79 15.18
C GLN A 4 9.49 -18.00 15.24
N PRO A 5 9.35 -16.89 14.51
CA PRO A 5 8.11 -16.11 14.47
C PRO A 5 6.89 -16.95 14.11
N ASP A 6 5.73 -16.65 14.71
CA ASP A 6 4.48 -17.40 14.47
C ASP A 6 3.96 -17.26 13.03
N PHE A 7 4.25 -16.12 12.40
CA PHE A 7 3.79 -15.79 11.06
C PHE A 7 4.87 -16.04 9.99
N HIS A 8 4.44 -16.62 8.88
CA HIS A 8 5.24 -16.75 7.67
C HIS A 8 4.49 -16.18 6.46
N LEU A 9 4.99 -15.07 5.90
CA LEU A 9 4.43 -14.38 4.74
C LEU A 9 4.99 -15.00 3.46
N ILE A 10 4.11 -15.50 2.60
CA ILE A 10 4.47 -15.93 1.24
C ILE A 10 3.95 -14.87 0.27
N GLY A 11 4.83 -14.32 -0.55
CA GLY A 11 4.52 -13.21 -1.43
C GLY A 11 5.41 -13.14 -2.65
N THR A 12 5.17 -12.14 -3.50
CA THR A 12 6.04 -11.80 -4.64
C THR A 12 6.75 -10.48 -4.37
N PHE A 13 7.77 -10.16 -5.18
CA PHE A 13 8.60 -8.96 -5.02
C PHE A 13 7.74 -7.69 -4.88
N THR A 14 7.86 -7.03 -3.73
CA THR A 14 7.04 -5.86 -3.40
C THR A 14 7.36 -4.66 -4.27
N ARG A 15 8.50 -4.63 -4.97
CA ARG A 15 8.76 -3.68 -6.08
C ARG A 15 7.60 -3.59 -7.08
N TYR A 16 6.90 -4.70 -7.33
CA TYR A 16 5.74 -4.75 -8.26
C TYR A 16 4.44 -5.25 -7.63
N SER A 17 4.50 -5.99 -6.51
CA SER A 17 3.32 -6.59 -5.89
C SER A 17 2.65 -5.65 -4.89
N SER A 18 1.62 -4.92 -5.35
CA SER A 18 0.79 -4.10 -4.44
C SER A 18 0.10 -4.90 -3.35
N TRP A 19 -0.35 -6.13 -3.62
CA TRP A 19 -1.06 -6.95 -2.64
C TRP A 19 -0.14 -7.44 -1.53
N THR A 20 1.05 -7.93 -1.88
CA THR A 20 2.06 -8.32 -0.90
C THR A 20 2.55 -7.10 -0.11
N ALA A 21 2.74 -5.97 -0.78
CA ALA A 21 3.18 -4.73 -0.14
C ALA A 21 2.19 -4.24 0.93
N ARG A 22 0.88 -4.43 0.76
CA ARG A 22 -0.12 -4.07 1.79
C ARG A 22 0.10 -4.81 3.10
N VAL A 23 0.35 -6.12 3.04
CA VAL A 23 0.59 -6.95 4.22
C VAL A 23 1.97 -6.67 4.81
N GLU A 24 3.01 -6.62 3.97
CA GLU A 24 4.38 -6.31 4.41
C GLU A 24 4.43 -4.96 5.13
N THR A 25 3.74 -3.94 4.60
CA THR A 25 3.70 -2.60 5.22
C THR A 25 3.11 -2.66 6.63
N VAL A 26 2.05 -3.43 6.86
CA VAL A 26 1.45 -3.60 8.19
C VAL A 26 2.41 -4.32 9.14
N LEU A 27 2.99 -5.43 8.70
CA LEU A 27 3.94 -6.22 9.50
C LEU A 27 5.16 -5.38 9.91
N GLU A 28 5.76 -4.66 8.97
CA GLU A 28 6.94 -3.83 9.17
C GLU A 28 6.63 -2.58 10.03
N TYR A 29 5.53 -1.87 9.75
CA TYR A 29 5.18 -0.65 10.50
C TYR A 29 4.91 -0.95 11.98
N PHE A 30 4.14 -2.01 12.24
CA PHE A 30 3.79 -2.44 13.60
C PHE A 30 4.83 -3.36 14.24
N ARG A 31 5.93 -3.67 13.52
CA ARG A 31 7.03 -4.54 13.98
C ARG A 31 6.54 -5.91 14.46
N ILE A 32 5.54 -6.47 13.78
CA ILE A 32 5.03 -7.80 14.06
C ILE A 32 6.08 -8.81 13.57
N PRO A 33 6.63 -9.69 14.43
CA PRO A 33 7.64 -10.65 14.01
C PRO A 33 7.08 -11.63 12.98
N TYR A 34 7.78 -11.80 11.87
CA TYR A 34 7.42 -12.75 10.82
C TYR A 34 8.67 -13.25 10.09
N THR A 35 8.50 -14.34 9.36
CA THR A 35 9.46 -14.77 8.32
C THR A 35 8.82 -14.59 6.95
N ALA A 36 9.61 -14.43 5.89
CA ALA A 36 9.09 -14.23 4.54
C ALA A 36 9.68 -15.23 3.55
N GLN A 37 8.85 -15.72 2.64
CA GLN A 37 9.25 -16.40 1.42
C GLN A 37 8.77 -15.56 0.24
N ILE A 38 9.71 -14.90 -0.44
CA ILE A 38 9.42 -14.15 -1.66
C ILE A 38 9.72 -15.06 -2.86
N ILE A 39 8.71 -15.30 -3.68
CA ILE A 39 8.78 -16.14 -4.88
C ILE A 39 8.58 -15.32 -6.14
N ARG A 40 8.96 -15.87 -7.30
CA ARG A 40 8.65 -15.25 -8.59
C ARG A 40 7.17 -15.42 -8.91
N LEU A 41 6.68 -14.57 -9.79
CA LEU A 41 5.27 -14.56 -10.18
C LEU A 41 4.86 -15.88 -10.87
N GLU A 42 5.73 -16.48 -11.67
CA GLU A 42 5.48 -17.78 -12.32
C GLU A 42 5.34 -18.96 -11.35
N ASP A 43 6.03 -18.92 -10.21
CA ASP A 43 6.06 -19.99 -9.21
C ASP A 43 4.86 -19.94 -8.25
N VAL A 44 3.97 -18.94 -8.36
CA VAL A 44 2.84 -18.73 -7.42
C VAL A 44 1.90 -19.94 -7.35
N ARG A 45 1.68 -20.61 -8.49
CA ARG A 45 0.78 -21.78 -8.55
C ARG A 45 1.34 -23.01 -7.84
N ASP A 46 2.64 -23.05 -7.58
CA ASP A 46 3.29 -24.17 -6.88
C ASP A 46 3.04 -24.11 -5.36
N VAL A 47 2.70 -22.93 -4.83
CA VAL A 47 2.50 -22.71 -3.39
C VAL A 47 1.09 -22.27 -3.00
N SER A 48 0.33 -21.69 -3.95
CA SER A 48 -1.00 -21.13 -3.72
C SER A 48 -2.03 -21.80 -4.62
N HIS A 49 -2.98 -22.51 -4.01
CA HIS A 49 -4.09 -23.15 -4.71
C HIS A 49 -4.96 -22.15 -5.50
N SER A 50 -5.07 -20.91 -5.02
CA SER A 50 -5.83 -19.86 -5.73
C SER A 50 -5.05 -19.25 -6.90
N GLY A 51 -3.75 -19.53 -7.01
CA GLY A 51 -2.85 -18.86 -7.96
C GLY A 51 -2.60 -17.40 -7.61
N LEU A 52 -2.91 -16.97 -6.39
CA LEU A 52 -2.76 -15.59 -5.90
C LEU A 52 -1.96 -15.54 -4.60
N VAL A 53 -1.25 -14.44 -4.40
CA VAL A 53 -0.52 -14.08 -3.17
C VAL A 53 -0.85 -12.62 -2.82
N PRO A 54 -0.70 -12.16 -1.55
CA PRO A 54 -0.01 -12.81 -0.42
C PRO A 54 -0.79 -13.97 0.22
N LEU A 55 -0.05 -14.86 0.88
CA LEU A 55 -0.54 -15.81 1.87
C LEU A 55 0.13 -15.54 3.21
N LEU A 56 -0.60 -15.71 4.30
CA LEU A 56 -0.02 -15.77 5.64
C LEU A 56 -0.21 -17.16 6.21
N GLU A 57 0.88 -17.84 6.54
CA GLU A 57 0.85 -19.09 7.30
C GLU A 57 1.02 -18.76 8.79
N CYS A 58 0.12 -19.30 9.63
CA CYS A 58 0.13 -19.13 11.08
C CYS A 58 0.39 -20.47 11.76
N ARG A 59 1.54 -20.60 12.44
CA ARG A 59 1.98 -21.89 13.02
C ARG A 59 1.15 -22.32 14.21
N SER A 60 0.83 -21.38 15.10
CA SER A 60 0.01 -21.62 16.29
C SER A 60 -1.39 -22.14 15.96
N LEU A 61 -1.88 -21.90 14.73
CA LEU A 61 -3.12 -22.45 14.19
C LEU A 61 -2.89 -23.65 13.27
N GLY A 62 -1.92 -24.52 13.58
CA GLY A 62 -1.66 -25.74 12.83
C GLY A 62 -1.20 -25.49 11.40
N ASN A 63 -0.44 -24.42 11.17
CA ASN A 63 0.02 -23.95 9.85
C ASN A 63 -1.13 -23.57 8.91
N LEU A 64 -2.22 -23.02 9.44
CA LEU A 64 -3.32 -22.47 8.64
C LEU A 64 -2.78 -21.41 7.66
N ARG A 65 -3.16 -21.52 6.39
CA ARG A 65 -2.85 -20.53 5.35
C ARG A 65 -4.06 -19.63 5.08
N ILE A 66 -3.88 -18.35 5.33
CA ILE A 66 -4.88 -17.31 5.11
C ILE A 66 -4.59 -16.65 3.76
N ASN A 67 -5.59 -16.64 2.88
CA ASN A 67 -5.57 -15.95 1.59
C ASN A 67 -6.14 -14.53 1.75
N ASP A 68 -5.90 -13.68 0.74
CA ASP A 68 -6.42 -12.30 0.63
C ASP A 68 -5.75 -11.30 1.59
N SER A 69 -5.23 -10.20 1.04
CA SER A 69 -4.48 -9.21 1.85
C SER A 69 -5.32 -8.56 2.94
N LEU A 70 -6.63 -8.36 2.74
CA LEU A 70 -7.49 -7.73 3.75
C LEU A 70 -7.84 -8.72 4.85
N ALA A 71 -8.16 -9.97 4.48
CA ALA A 71 -8.39 -11.03 5.46
C ALA A 71 -7.13 -11.30 6.31
N ILE A 72 -5.95 -11.31 5.70
CA ILE A 72 -4.67 -11.39 6.42
C ILE A 72 -4.52 -10.23 7.41
N CYS A 73 -4.75 -8.99 6.98
CA CYS A 73 -4.63 -7.83 7.86
C CYS A 73 -5.67 -7.81 9.00
N GLU A 74 -6.91 -8.27 8.75
CA GLU A 74 -7.91 -8.43 9.81
C GLU A 74 -7.48 -9.51 10.83
N PHE A 75 -6.94 -10.63 10.36
CA PHE A 75 -6.40 -11.67 11.24
C PHE A 75 -5.21 -11.17 12.09
N LEU A 76 -4.31 -10.37 11.49
CA LEU A 76 -3.23 -9.72 12.23
C LEU A 76 -3.78 -8.75 13.29
N ALA A 77 -4.84 -8.00 12.99
CA ALA A 77 -5.49 -7.11 13.95
C ALA A 77 -6.19 -7.86 15.09
N GLU A 78 -6.81 -9.01 14.80
CA GLU A 78 -7.41 -9.91 15.79
C GLU A 78 -6.35 -10.52 16.71
N THR A 79 -5.25 -11.00 16.14
CA THR A 79 -4.18 -11.71 16.88
C THR A 79 -3.31 -10.76 17.70
N ASN A 80 -3.27 -9.46 17.33
CA ASN A 80 -2.46 -8.45 18.01
C ASN A 80 -3.36 -7.33 18.58
N PRO A 81 -4.27 -7.63 19.52
CA PRO A 81 -5.28 -6.67 19.99
C PRO A 81 -4.67 -5.46 20.70
N ASP A 82 -3.43 -5.55 21.20
CA ASP A 82 -2.70 -4.45 21.84
C ASP A 82 -2.10 -3.45 20.84
N LEU A 83 -1.97 -3.85 19.57
CA LEU A 83 -1.53 -2.98 18.49
C LEU A 83 -2.74 -2.29 17.84
N ALA A 84 -2.64 -0.98 17.60
CA ALA A 84 -3.72 -0.21 16.98
C ALA A 84 -3.71 -0.33 15.44
N LEU A 85 -3.77 -1.56 14.89
CA LEU A 85 -3.82 -1.81 13.44
C LEU A 85 -5.04 -1.15 12.78
N TRP A 86 -6.12 -1.05 13.55
CA TRP A 86 -7.25 -0.18 13.28
C TRP A 86 -7.38 0.88 14.38
N PRO A 87 -8.03 2.03 14.08
CA PRO A 87 -8.33 3.02 15.11
C PRO A 87 -9.06 2.41 16.32
N ARG A 88 -8.72 2.88 17.53
CA ARG A 88 -9.38 2.45 18.76
C ARG A 88 -10.81 2.99 18.90
N ASP A 89 -11.04 4.22 18.45
CA ASP A 89 -12.38 4.80 18.39
C ASP A 89 -13.25 4.03 17.39
N ARG A 90 -14.46 3.67 17.82
CA ARG A 90 -15.39 2.83 17.04
C ARG A 90 -15.83 3.50 15.73
N LYS A 91 -16.04 4.82 15.73
CA LYS A 91 -16.47 5.57 14.54
C LYS A 91 -15.33 5.61 13.52
N LEU A 92 -14.12 5.96 13.95
CA LEU A 92 -12.94 5.98 13.08
C LEU A 92 -12.60 4.58 12.55
N ARG A 93 -12.74 3.53 13.37
CA ARG A 93 -12.53 2.15 12.92
C ARG A 93 -13.51 1.72 11.83
N ALA A 94 -14.79 2.09 11.97
CA ALA A 94 -15.80 1.79 10.95
C ALA A 94 -15.48 2.50 9.62
N LEU A 95 -15.08 3.77 9.68
CA LEU A 95 -14.67 4.53 8.49
C LEU A 95 -13.39 3.95 7.86
N ALA A 96 -12.40 3.57 8.66
CA ALA A 96 -11.15 2.98 8.19
C ALA A 96 -11.37 1.67 7.45
N ARG A 97 -12.19 0.77 8.02
CA ARG A 97 -12.56 -0.49 7.36
C ARG A 97 -13.32 -0.26 6.06
N SER A 98 -14.26 0.69 6.05
CA SER A 98 -15.02 1.04 4.84
C SER A 98 -14.09 1.51 3.72
N ALA A 99 -13.18 2.45 4.02
CA ALA A 99 -12.23 2.98 3.05
C ALA A 99 -11.26 1.89 2.53
N ALA A 100 -10.75 1.03 3.42
CA ALA A 100 -9.89 -0.09 3.04
C ALA A 100 -10.63 -1.12 2.17
N ALA A 101 -11.89 -1.44 2.48
CA ALA A 101 -12.70 -2.37 1.70
C ALA A 101 -13.08 -1.81 0.32
N GLU A 102 -13.40 -0.51 0.24
CA GLU A 102 -13.63 0.17 -1.05
C GLU A 102 -12.36 0.14 -1.91
N MET A 103 -11.18 0.35 -1.31
CA MET A 103 -9.92 0.14 -2.02
C MET A 103 -9.70 -1.31 -2.43
N HIS A 104 -9.96 -2.25 -1.54
CA HIS A 104 -9.74 -3.67 -1.80
C HIS A 104 -10.55 -4.19 -3.00
N SER A 105 -11.81 -3.76 -3.09
CA SER A 105 -12.76 -4.24 -4.09
C SER A 105 -12.93 -3.33 -5.32
N GLY A 106 -12.53 -2.06 -5.22
CA GLY A 106 -12.78 -1.03 -6.24
C GLY A 106 -11.58 -0.68 -7.12
N PHE A 107 -11.70 0.48 -7.76
CA PHE A 107 -10.64 1.16 -8.51
C PHE A 107 -9.96 0.30 -9.59
N SER A 108 -10.77 -0.44 -10.34
CA SER A 108 -10.27 -1.40 -11.33
C SER A 108 -9.59 -0.71 -12.52
N ALA A 109 -10.07 0.46 -12.95
CA ALA A 109 -9.52 1.15 -14.10
C ALA A 109 -8.08 1.59 -13.82
N ILE A 110 -7.83 2.20 -12.67
CA ILE A 110 -6.46 2.59 -12.31
C ILE A 110 -5.58 1.38 -11.98
N ARG A 111 -6.12 0.32 -11.36
CA ARG A 111 -5.33 -0.86 -11.00
C ARG A 111 -4.88 -1.64 -12.23
N ASN A 112 -5.68 -1.62 -13.30
CA ASN A 112 -5.39 -2.31 -14.55
C ASN A 112 -4.53 -1.45 -15.49
N ALA A 113 -4.78 -0.14 -15.57
CA ALA A 113 -4.05 0.77 -16.46
C ALA A 113 -2.67 1.16 -15.91
N TYR A 114 -2.53 1.19 -14.58
CA TYR A 114 -1.31 1.64 -13.89
C TYR A 114 -0.83 0.52 -12.95
N ALA A 115 0.04 -0.35 -13.46
CA ALA A 115 0.61 -1.41 -12.61
C ALA A 115 1.40 -0.80 -11.45
N THR A 116 1.65 -1.57 -10.39
CA THR A 116 2.49 -1.06 -9.32
C THR A 116 3.96 -1.20 -9.71
N ASN A 117 4.69 -0.09 -9.62
CA ASN A 117 6.15 -0.05 -9.70
C ASN A 117 6.62 1.05 -8.75
N PHE A 118 7.21 0.66 -7.60
CA PHE A 118 7.56 1.60 -6.53
C PHE A 118 8.82 2.43 -6.77
N ILE A 119 9.34 2.45 -7.99
CA ILE A 119 10.67 2.99 -8.27
C ILE A 119 10.68 3.75 -9.58
N ALA A 120 9.85 3.34 -10.54
CA ALA A 120 9.65 4.08 -11.78
C ALA A 120 8.95 5.42 -11.54
N GLN A 121 9.32 6.39 -12.38
CA GLN A 121 8.61 7.63 -12.60
C GLN A 121 8.52 7.88 -14.09
N TYR A 122 7.30 7.98 -14.60
CA TYR A 122 7.00 8.28 -15.99
C TYR A 122 6.81 9.79 -16.17
N HIS A 123 7.22 10.30 -17.32
CA HIS A 123 7.11 11.69 -17.74
C HIS A 123 6.49 11.75 -19.14
N GLY A 124 5.85 12.88 -19.45
CA GLY A 124 5.16 13.08 -20.72
C GLY A 124 3.65 12.90 -20.62
N ASN A 125 3.01 12.57 -21.73
CA ASN A 125 1.56 12.55 -21.85
C ASN A 125 0.96 11.19 -21.46
N ILE A 126 0.96 10.88 -20.15
CA ILE A 126 0.39 9.63 -19.66
C ILE A 126 -1.12 9.60 -19.91
N PRO A 127 -1.65 8.62 -20.67
CA PRO A 127 -3.06 8.58 -20.98
C PRO A 127 -3.89 8.30 -19.72
N VAL A 128 -4.90 9.13 -19.48
CA VAL A 128 -5.87 8.96 -18.38
C VAL A 128 -7.29 8.91 -18.94
N SER A 129 -7.87 7.71 -18.96
CA SER A 129 -9.23 7.48 -19.41
C SER A 129 -10.25 8.18 -18.51
N GLU A 130 -11.46 8.42 -19.02
CA GLU A 130 -12.53 9.04 -18.22
C GLU A 130 -12.85 8.22 -16.96
N GLN A 131 -12.86 6.89 -17.08
CA GLN A 131 -13.09 6.00 -15.94
C GLN A 131 -11.96 6.11 -14.91
N ALA A 132 -10.70 6.18 -15.35
CA ALA A 132 -9.57 6.41 -14.46
C ALA A 132 -9.67 7.78 -13.77
N ARG A 133 -10.09 8.84 -14.47
CA ARG A 133 -10.32 10.17 -13.87
C ARG A 133 -11.39 10.12 -12.78
N LYS A 134 -12.52 9.44 -13.02
CA LYS A 134 -13.58 9.27 -12.01
C LYS A 134 -13.07 8.54 -10.77
N GLU A 135 -12.29 7.47 -10.96
CA GLU A 135 -11.68 6.71 -9.87
C GLU A 135 -10.64 7.53 -9.09
N ILE A 136 -9.80 8.31 -9.79
CA ILE A 136 -8.84 9.25 -9.17
C ILE A 136 -9.57 10.26 -8.29
N THR A 137 -10.60 10.93 -8.82
CA THR A 137 -11.41 11.87 -8.04
C THR A 137 -12.01 11.20 -6.82
N ARG A 138 -12.56 9.98 -6.97
CA ARG A 138 -13.14 9.23 -5.85
C ARG A 138 -12.10 8.91 -4.77
N ILE A 139 -10.89 8.52 -5.14
CA ILE A 139 -9.80 8.25 -4.20
C ILE A 139 -9.42 9.50 -3.41
N LEU A 140 -9.24 10.63 -4.10
CA LEU A 140 -8.93 11.91 -3.46
C LEU A 140 -10.04 12.34 -2.49
N THR A 141 -11.31 12.14 -2.87
CA THR A 141 -12.47 12.36 -1.99
C THR A 141 -12.48 11.43 -0.77
N ILE A 142 -12.05 10.17 -0.90
CA ILE A 142 -11.94 9.26 0.25
C ILE A 142 -10.89 9.78 1.23
N TRP A 143 -9.72 10.20 0.74
CA TRP A 143 -8.65 10.72 1.59
C TRP A 143 -9.05 12.01 2.29
N GLU A 144 -9.70 12.94 1.57
CA GLU A 144 -10.28 14.16 2.13
C GLU A 144 -11.28 13.84 3.25
N ASN A 145 -12.29 13.02 2.96
CA ASN A 145 -13.35 12.70 3.92
C ASN A 145 -12.80 11.98 5.16
N ALA A 146 -11.87 11.05 4.97
CA ALA A 146 -11.19 10.36 6.07
C ALA A 146 -10.48 11.36 6.98
N ARG A 147 -9.67 12.25 6.40
CA ARG A 147 -8.89 13.24 7.18
C ARG A 147 -9.78 14.26 7.88
N LYS A 148 -10.80 14.81 7.21
CA LYS A 148 -11.76 15.75 7.84
C LYS A 148 -12.53 15.10 9.00
N ALA A 149 -13.09 13.91 8.78
CA ALA A 149 -13.82 13.19 9.81
C ALA A 149 -12.94 12.84 11.02
N THR A 150 -11.69 12.46 10.75
CA THR A 150 -10.69 12.12 11.77
C THR A 150 -10.28 13.34 12.59
N GLN A 151 -9.93 14.46 11.96
CA GLN A 151 -9.54 15.68 12.66
C GLN A 151 -10.64 16.16 13.61
N ALA A 152 -11.89 16.22 13.12
CA ALA A 152 -13.03 16.58 13.94
C ALA A 152 -13.19 15.62 15.13
N ARG A 153 -13.13 14.31 14.88
CA ARG A 153 -13.33 13.31 15.92
C ARG A 153 -12.21 13.29 16.97
N LEU A 154 -10.95 13.42 16.55
CA LEU A 154 -9.82 13.43 17.50
C LEU A 154 -9.81 14.71 18.34
N ALA A 155 -10.23 15.85 17.77
CA ALA A 155 -10.41 17.09 18.53
C ALA A 155 -11.49 16.94 19.61
N GLU A 156 -12.65 16.34 19.29
CA GLU A 156 -13.69 16.01 20.28
C GLU A 156 -13.18 15.12 21.42
N LEU A 157 -12.29 14.18 21.11
CA LEU A 157 -11.73 13.23 22.05
C LEU A 157 -10.50 13.76 22.81
N GLY A 158 -9.99 14.95 22.45
CA GLY A 158 -8.71 15.46 22.96
C GLY A 158 -7.50 14.58 22.62
N GLN A 159 -7.58 13.82 21.52
CA GLN A 159 -6.55 12.87 21.09
C GLN A 159 -5.61 13.49 20.05
N LYS A 160 -4.35 13.02 20.05
CA LYS A 160 -3.34 13.45 19.08
C LYS A 160 -3.66 12.92 17.68
N ASP A 161 -3.55 13.78 16.69
CA ASP A 161 -3.57 13.43 15.27
C ASP A 161 -2.13 13.34 14.74
N GLU A 162 -1.72 12.16 14.26
CA GLU A 162 -0.39 11.91 13.70
C GLU A 162 -0.36 12.15 12.18
N GLY A 163 -1.48 12.56 11.57
CA GLY A 163 -1.56 12.96 10.17
C GLY A 163 -1.85 11.83 9.17
N PHE A 164 -2.07 10.61 9.65
CA PHE A 164 -2.50 9.47 8.84
C PHE A 164 -4.02 9.51 8.56
N LEU A 165 -4.56 8.69 7.64
CA LEU A 165 -5.97 8.79 7.24
C LEU A 165 -6.94 8.82 8.43
N PHE A 166 -6.63 8.02 9.47
CA PHE A 166 -7.46 7.88 10.66
C PHE A 166 -6.72 8.17 11.98
N GLY A 167 -5.77 9.11 11.93
CA GLY A 167 -5.09 9.67 13.10
C GLY A 167 -3.67 9.13 13.18
N GLY A 168 -3.52 7.93 13.70
CA GLY A 168 -2.31 7.12 13.59
C GLY A 168 -2.32 6.23 12.34
N PHE A 169 -1.16 5.67 11.98
CA PHE A 169 -1.07 4.72 10.87
C PHE A 169 -1.97 3.51 11.13
N SER A 170 -2.65 3.06 10.08
CA SER A 170 -3.59 1.94 10.14
C SER A 170 -3.50 1.07 8.88
N ILE A 171 -4.21 -0.05 8.89
CA ILE A 171 -4.39 -0.90 7.71
C ILE A 171 -4.96 -0.09 6.52
N ALA A 172 -5.79 0.94 6.76
CA ALA A 172 -6.29 1.79 5.67
C ALA A 172 -5.14 2.50 4.93
N ASP A 173 -4.15 3.02 5.65
CA ASP A 173 -2.98 3.66 5.07
C ASP A 173 -2.14 2.66 4.26
N ALA A 174 -1.95 1.45 4.79
CA ALA A 174 -1.27 0.38 4.06
C ALA A 174 -1.99 0.01 2.75
N PHE A 175 -3.32 0.06 2.72
CA PHE A 175 -4.13 -0.28 1.55
C PHE A 175 -4.06 0.76 0.44
N PHE A 176 -3.97 2.03 0.82
CA PHE A 176 -3.77 3.15 -0.09
C PHE A 176 -2.30 3.42 -0.42
N TRP A 177 -1.34 2.82 0.29
CA TRP A 177 0.08 3.01 0.00
C TRP A 177 0.47 2.68 -1.45
N PRO A 178 0.07 1.53 -2.04
CA PRO A 178 0.36 1.29 -3.45
C PRO A 178 -0.40 2.17 -4.44
N VAL A 179 -1.48 2.81 -3.99
CA VAL A 179 -2.23 3.77 -4.80
C VAL A 179 -1.50 5.10 -4.83
N LEU A 180 -1.04 5.58 -3.66
CA LEU A 180 -0.20 6.77 -3.54
C LEU A 180 1.04 6.69 -4.44
N TRP A 181 1.66 5.50 -4.51
CA TRP A 181 2.72 5.25 -5.47
C TRP A 181 2.29 5.40 -6.94
N ARG A 182 1.11 4.94 -7.34
CA ARG A 182 0.63 5.15 -8.72
C ARG A 182 0.50 6.63 -9.07
N PHE A 183 -0.03 7.44 -8.15
CA PHE A 183 -0.11 8.90 -8.36
C PHE A 183 1.26 9.47 -8.71
N ARG A 184 2.29 9.00 -8.01
CA ARG A 184 3.65 9.43 -8.27
C ARG A 184 4.25 8.84 -9.55
N THR A 185 4.24 7.51 -9.66
CA THR A 185 4.87 6.76 -10.76
C THR A 185 4.34 7.21 -12.11
N TYR A 186 3.04 7.49 -12.21
CA TYR A 186 2.39 7.84 -13.48
C TYR A 186 2.02 9.32 -13.58
N ASN A 187 2.47 10.15 -12.65
CA ASN A 187 2.11 11.56 -12.56
C ASN A 187 0.58 11.78 -12.69
N LEU A 188 -0.21 10.97 -11.97
CA LEU A 188 -1.68 11.04 -12.07
C LEU A 188 -2.17 12.39 -11.54
N PRO A 189 -3.24 12.95 -12.15
CA PRO A 189 -3.72 14.29 -11.82
C PRO A 189 -4.11 14.41 -10.34
N LEU A 190 -3.70 15.52 -9.74
CA LEU A 190 -4.05 15.93 -8.37
C LEU A 190 -4.99 17.14 -8.37
N ASP A 191 -5.65 17.44 -9.51
CA ASP A 191 -6.47 18.64 -9.71
C ASP A 191 -7.60 18.80 -8.68
N THR A 192 -8.07 17.68 -8.10
CA THR A 192 -9.14 17.65 -7.09
C THR A 192 -8.62 17.36 -5.67
N ALA A 193 -7.30 17.32 -5.47
CA ALA A 193 -6.71 17.04 -4.18
C ALA A 193 -6.89 18.23 -3.22
N THR A 194 -7.46 17.98 -2.05
CA THR A 194 -7.61 19.02 -1.02
C THR A 194 -6.36 19.12 -0.14
N PRO A 195 -6.18 20.20 0.64
CA PRO A 195 -5.08 20.31 1.59
C PRO A 195 -5.00 19.14 2.59
N GLU A 196 -6.13 18.55 2.96
CA GLU A 196 -6.20 17.40 3.85
C GLU A 196 -5.65 16.13 3.19
N ALA A 197 -6.01 15.89 1.92
CA ALA A 197 -5.48 14.77 1.14
C ALA A 197 -3.96 14.93 0.92
N LEU A 198 -3.52 16.13 0.53
CA LEU A 198 -2.09 16.45 0.34
C LEU A 198 -1.30 16.31 1.65
N LYS A 199 -1.89 16.68 2.80
CA LYS A 199 -1.26 16.47 4.10
C LYS A 199 -1.01 14.99 4.38
N TRP A 200 -1.99 14.11 4.10
CA TRP A 200 -1.81 12.68 4.27
C TRP A 200 -0.72 12.11 3.35
N MET A 201 -0.70 12.53 2.07
CA MET A 201 0.34 12.12 1.13
C MET A 201 1.74 12.49 1.67
N GLU A 202 1.91 13.73 2.12
CA GLU A 202 3.14 14.20 2.76
C GLU A 202 3.50 13.37 4.01
N THR A 203 2.52 13.07 4.87
CA THR A 203 2.73 12.22 6.06
C THR A 203 3.27 10.84 5.67
N MET A 204 2.65 10.17 4.70
CA MET A 204 3.07 8.85 4.24
C MET A 204 4.50 8.86 3.68
N TRP A 205 4.84 9.83 2.83
CA TRP A 205 6.16 9.92 2.22
C TRP A 205 7.27 10.26 3.22
N ASN A 206 6.97 11.08 4.22
CA ASN A 206 7.97 11.59 5.16
C ASN A 206 8.04 10.81 6.48
N ASN A 207 7.13 9.86 6.72
CA ASN A 207 7.18 9.04 7.92
C ASN A 207 8.45 8.16 7.95
N PRO A 208 9.22 8.15 9.06
CA PRO A 208 10.46 7.37 9.14
C PRO A 208 10.29 5.86 8.97
N SER A 209 9.20 5.27 9.46
CA SER A 209 8.91 3.85 9.27
C SER A 209 8.58 3.54 7.81
N MET A 210 7.82 4.42 7.15
CA MET A 210 7.54 4.29 5.73
C MET A 210 8.82 4.42 4.89
N ARG A 211 9.73 5.35 5.22
CA ARG A 211 11.03 5.45 4.53
C ARG A 211 11.87 4.18 4.62
N LYS A 212 11.83 3.46 5.74
CA LYS A 212 12.48 2.14 5.85
C LYS A 212 11.86 1.11 4.90
N ILE A 213 10.55 1.15 4.73
CA ILE A 213 9.83 0.27 3.78
C ILE A 213 10.20 0.66 2.34
N ILE A 214 10.29 1.96 2.03
CA ILE A 214 10.75 2.46 0.73
C ILE A 214 12.15 1.92 0.41
N HIS A 215 13.10 1.99 1.36
CA HIS A 215 14.46 1.47 1.19
C HIS A 215 14.47 -0.01 0.74
N ARG A 216 13.55 -0.84 1.27
CA ARG A 216 13.44 -2.25 0.87
C ARG A 216 13.05 -2.43 -0.59
N TYR A 217 12.31 -1.49 -1.18
CA TYR A 217 12.01 -1.51 -2.61
C TYR A 217 13.28 -1.23 -3.43
N TYR A 218 14.08 -0.25 -3.03
CA TYR A 218 15.36 0.06 -3.68
C TYR A 218 16.36 -1.09 -3.58
N GLN A 219 16.42 -1.79 -2.44
CA GLN A 219 17.23 -3.01 -2.30
C GLN A 219 16.85 -4.12 -3.30
N GLN A 220 15.60 -4.15 -3.79
CA GLN A 220 15.19 -5.09 -4.84
C GLN A 220 15.74 -4.68 -6.22
N VAL A 221 16.01 -3.40 -6.48
CA VAL A 221 16.60 -2.95 -7.76
C VAL A 221 17.98 -3.54 -8.00
N GLU A 222 18.79 -3.61 -6.94
CA GLU A 222 20.14 -4.17 -6.96
C GLU A 222 20.16 -5.69 -7.20
N ARG A 223 18.99 -6.31 -7.28
CA ARG A 223 18.80 -7.75 -7.42
C ARG A 223 18.10 -8.06 -8.76
N PRO A 224 18.86 -8.43 -9.81
CA PRO A 224 18.33 -8.66 -11.15
C PRO A 224 17.18 -9.68 -11.20
N GLU A 225 17.20 -10.68 -10.31
CA GLU A 225 16.17 -11.72 -10.22
C GLU A 225 14.79 -11.21 -9.79
N THR A 226 14.71 -9.99 -9.26
CA THR A 226 13.44 -9.39 -8.87
C THR A 226 12.71 -8.72 -10.04
N ARG A 227 13.44 -8.44 -11.13
CA ARG A 227 12.95 -7.67 -12.28
C ARG A 227 11.89 -8.45 -13.05
N ILE A 228 10.79 -7.77 -13.39
CA ILE A 228 9.69 -8.35 -14.18
C ILE A 228 9.47 -7.47 -15.41
N GLU A 229 9.92 -7.94 -16.59
CA GLU A 229 9.95 -7.15 -17.83
C GLU A 229 8.63 -6.48 -18.21
N LYS A 230 7.48 -7.15 -18.00
CA LYS A 230 6.17 -6.55 -18.36
C LYS A 230 5.78 -5.32 -17.51
N TYR A 231 6.45 -5.11 -16.37
CA TYR A 231 6.27 -3.95 -15.50
C TYR A 231 7.40 -2.92 -15.65
N GLU A 232 8.38 -3.23 -16.51
CA GLU A 232 9.41 -2.31 -16.97
C GLU A 232 8.94 -1.67 -18.26
N ASP A 233 8.98 -0.33 -18.34
CA ASP A 233 8.59 0.42 -19.53
C ASP A 233 7.18 0.07 -20.06
N MET A 234 6.16 0.33 -19.23
CA MET A 234 4.76 0.01 -19.56
C MET A 234 4.22 0.72 -20.80
N PHE A 235 4.82 1.85 -21.20
CA PHE A 235 4.40 2.65 -22.35
C PHE A 235 5.35 2.47 -23.54
N ARG A 236 6.08 1.36 -23.60
CA ARG A 236 6.99 1.04 -24.71
C ARG A 236 6.33 1.31 -26.07
N GLY A 237 6.99 2.14 -26.88
CA GLY A 237 6.52 2.53 -28.21
C GLY A 237 5.67 3.81 -28.26
N GLN A 238 5.48 4.50 -27.13
CA GLN A 238 4.93 5.86 -27.09
C GLN A 238 6.07 6.87 -27.02
N ASP A 239 6.37 7.54 -28.13
CA ASP A 239 7.56 8.40 -28.27
C ASP A 239 7.54 9.65 -27.37
N ASP A 240 6.38 10.05 -26.88
CA ASP A 240 6.18 11.19 -25.99
C ASP A 240 6.17 10.82 -24.50
N ILE A 241 6.38 9.54 -24.17
CA ILE A 241 6.46 9.03 -22.79
C ILE A 241 7.86 8.49 -22.52
N SER A 242 8.50 9.03 -21.49
CA SER A 242 9.77 8.51 -20.97
C SER A 242 9.60 8.03 -19.54
N TYR A 243 10.56 7.24 -19.05
CA TYR A 243 10.58 6.84 -17.65
C TYR A 243 11.98 6.93 -17.05
N THR A 244 12.04 7.29 -15.78
CA THR A 244 13.25 7.36 -14.97
C THR A 244 13.05 6.56 -13.68
N THR A 245 14.12 6.41 -12.92
CA THR A 245 14.04 5.93 -11.53
C THR A 245 13.95 7.13 -10.60
N ILE A 246 13.09 7.04 -9.60
CA ILE A 246 13.00 8.00 -8.51
C ILE A 246 14.27 7.89 -7.65
N PRO A 247 14.89 9.00 -7.22
CA PRO A 247 15.95 8.95 -6.22
C PRO A 247 15.42 8.50 -4.86
N GLU A 248 16.15 7.64 -4.16
CA GLU A 248 15.73 7.12 -2.86
C GLU A 248 15.56 8.23 -1.79
N ASP A 249 16.42 9.24 -1.83
CA ASP A 249 16.48 10.35 -0.88
C ASP A 249 15.45 11.46 -1.16
N TRP A 250 14.56 11.25 -2.14
CA TRP A 250 13.55 12.23 -2.52
C TRP A 250 12.58 12.57 -1.38
N THR A 251 12.10 13.82 -1.36
CA THR A 251 11.08 14.31 -0.42
C THR A 251 9.85 14.85 -1.15
N PHE A 252 8.65 14.58 -0.62
CA PHE A 252 7.40 15.12 -1.17
C PHE A 252 7.35 16.62 -0.88
N LEU A 253 7.54 17.43 -1.92
CA LEU A 253 7.40 18.88 -1.86
C LEU A 253 5.97 19.26 -2.25
N ARG A 254 5.31 20.05 -1.41
CA ARG A 254 4.08 20.72 -1.80
C ARG A 254 4.46 21.83 -2.76
N HIS A 255 4.08 21.71 -4.03
CA HIS A 255 4.07 22.85 -4.94
C HIS A 255 2.75 23.60 -4.77
#